data_AF-A0A359C8C0-F1
#
_entry.id   AF-A0A359C8C0-F1
#
_cell.length_a   1.000
_cell.length_b   1.000
_cell.length_c   1.000
_cell.angle_alpha   90.00
_cell.angle_beta   90.00
_cell.angle_gamma   90.00
#
_symmetry.space_group_name_H-M   'P 1'
#
loop_
_entity.id
_entity.type
_entity.pdbx_description
1 polymer ?
#
loop_
_entity_poly.entity_id
_entity_poly.type
_entity_poly.pdbx_seq_one_letter_code
_entity_poly.pdbx_strand_id
1 'polypeptide(L)'
;TFSEAIDDTTVDGTSFFVSDGVDNVVGTVSVSPDNTTVTFTSSAFLADNTAYTATLTTDITDLAGNPLAAEYTWSFTTGTFTDTTPPKVLSTVPDNNATGVAVTSAVSAVFDEGIDPATVDNTSFFVTDGVDNVVGTITVTDNTATFTPSAALAANTVYTATLTTAVTDLAGNPLVDNVVWSFTPAVPPPPGDSGGCSVTGEGSRWDNGAAIALLGLLAMFIALRFRKRKDRK
;
A
#
# COMPACT_ATOMS: atom_id res chain seq x y z
N THR A 1 9.60 -13.67 19.84
CA THR A 1 9.78 -12.37 20.52
C THR A 1 9.99 -12.62 21.99
N PHE A 2 10.95 -11.92 22.59
CA PHE A 2 11.36 -11.99 23.99
C PHE A 2 10.62 -10.92 24.80
N SER A 3 10.60 -11.05 26.13
CA SER A 3 9.99 -10.06 27.03
C SER A 3 10.81 -8.78 27.19
N GLU A 4 12.08 -8.80 26.78
CA GLU A 4 13.04 -7.71 26.85
C GLU A 4 14.08 -7.82 25.73
N ALA A 5 15.02 -6.88 25.68
CA ALA A 5 16.09 -6.82 24.69
C ALA A 5 17.21 -7.83 25.00
N ILE A 6 17.57 -8.64 24.01
CA ILE A 6 18.68 -9.61 24.09
C ILE A 6 20.03 -8.99 23.66
N ASP A 7 21.13 -9.64 24.01
CA ASP A 7 22.44 -9.41 23.41
C ASP A 7 22.48 -10.09 22.03
N ASP A 8 22.49 -9.29 20.96
CA ASP A 8 22.48 -9.78 19.58
C ASP A 8 23.76 -10.54 19.21
N THR A 9 24.87 -10.31 19.94
CA THR A 9 26.13 -11.04 19.73
C THR A 9 26.08 -12.49 20.22
N THR A 10 25.07 -12.86 21.00
CA THR A 10 24.81 -14.23 21.46
C THR A 10 23.90 -15.03 20.53
N VAL A 11 23.43 -14.43 19.44
CA VAL A 11 22.44 -15.02 18.52
C VAL A 11 23.09 -15.44 17.20
N ASP A 12 23.24 -16.74 17.01
CA ASP A 12 23.74 -17.33 15.76
C ASP A 12 23.06 -18.66 15.42
N GLY A 13 23.54 -19.36 14.39
CA GLY A 13 23.01 -20.66 13.95
C GLY A 13 23.30 -21.84 14.89
N THR A 14 23.94 -21.61 16.03
CA THR A 14 24.12 -22.58 17.12
C THR A 14 23.20 -22.29 18.30
N SER A 15 22.88 -21.03 18.57
CA SER A 15 21.95 -20.63 19.64
C SER A 15 20.49 -20.49 19.20
N PHE A 16 20.22 -20.28 17.90
CA PHE A 16 18.90 -20.48 17.29
C PHE A 16 18.98 -21.30 16.00
N PHE A 17 18.34 -22.46 15.99
CA PHE A 17 18.30 -23.34 14.83
C PHE A 17 16.96 -24.07 14.71
N VAL A 18 16.71 -24.61 13.52
CA VAL A 18 15.58 -25.49 13.19
C VAL A 18 16.15 -26.81 12.69
N SER A 19 15.60 -27.94 13.12
CA SER A 19 16.02 -29.30 12.72
C SER A 19 14.83 -30.15 12.31
N ASP A 20 15.03 -31.08 11.35
CA ASP A 20 14.06 -32.12 10.97
C ASP A 20 14.11 -33.37 11.88
N GLY A 21 14.91 -33.33 12.94
CA GLY A 21 15.18 -34.46 13.84
C GLY A 21 16.36 -35.35 13.41
N VAL A 22 17.01 -35.05 12.27
CA VAL A 22 18.25 -35.69 11.82
C VAL A 22 19.36 -34.66 11.69
N ASP A 23 19.13 -33.59 10.92
CA ASP A 23 20.09 -32.53 10.63
C ASP A 23 19.50 -31.15 10.96
N ASN A 24 20.34 -30.11 11.02
CA ASN A 24 19.87 -28.72 11.12
C ASN A 24 19.57 -28.18 9.71
N VAL A 25 18.42 -27.51 9.57
CA VAL A 25 18.01 -26.77 8.38
C VAL A 25 19.01 -25.65 8.11
N VAL A 26 19.50 -25.55 6.88
CA VAL A 26 20.38 -24.45 6.48
C VAL A 26 19.56 -23.17 6.34
N GLY A 27 20.02 -22.11 7.00
CA GLY A 27 19.38 -20.80 7.02
C GLY A 27 20.26 -19.74 7.65
N THR A 28 19.72 -18.53 7.77
CA THR A 28 20.33 -17.41 8.48
C THR A 28 19.50 -17.03 9.70
N VAL A 29 20.15 -16.44 10.69
CA VAL A 29 19.48 -15.84 11.85
C VAL A 29 19.69 -14.33 11.81
N SER A 30 18.67 -13.57 12.20
CA SER A 30 18.71 -12.12 12.32
C SER A 30 17.97 -11.65 13.58
N VAL A 31 18.39 -10.50 14.11
CA VAL A 31 17.80 -9.85 15.29
C VAL A 31 17.15 -8.53 14.85
N SER A 32 15.99 -8.19 15.42
CA SER A 32 15.30 -6.93 15.15
C SER A 32 16.04 -5.72 15.75
N PRO A 33 15.87 -4.49 15.23
CA PRO A 33 16.60 -3.31 15.71
C PRO A 33 16.31 -2.86 17.15
N ASP A 34 15.28 -3.42 17.78
CA ASP A 34 14.93 -3.23 19.19
C ASP A 34 15.43 -4.39 20.09
N ASN A 35 16.13 -5.36 19.50
CA ASN A 35 16.63 -6.60 20.12
C ASN A 35 15.56 -7.47 20.79
N THR A 36 14.26 -7.32 20.47
CA THR A 36 13.20 -8.15 21.08
C THR A 36 12.78 -9.35 20.24
N THR A 37 13.15 -9.41 18.96
CA THR A 37 12.71 -10.46 18.04
C THR A 37 13.89 -11.06 17.30
N VAL A 38 13.93 -12.39 17.27
CA VAL A 38 14.89 -13.16 16.49
C VAL A 38 14.13 -13.93 15.41
N THR A 39 14.65 -13.89 14.18
CA THR A 39 14.06 -14.49 12.99
C THR A 39 15.06 -15.46 12.36
N PHE A 40 14.64 -16.70 12.15
CA PHE A 40 15.35 -17.68 11.33
C PHE A 40 14.74 -17.70 9.94
N THR A 41 15.57 -17.53 8.92
CA THR A 41 15.17 -17.60 7.51
C THR A 41 15.86 -18.79 6.87
N SER A 42 15.10 -19.82 6.50
CA SER A 42 15.64 -20.97 5.76
C SER A 42 16.17 -20.53 4.39
N SER A 43 17.28 -21.12 3.94
CA SER A 43 17.85 -20.83 2.61
C SER A 43 17.17 -21.63 1.47
N ALA A 44 16.26 -22.53 1.80
CA ALA A 44 15.51 -23.37 0.86
C ALA A 44 14.14 -23.72 1.43
N PHE A 45 13.24 -24.23 0.58
CA PHE A 45 11.96 -24.77 1.04
C PHE A 45 12.17 -25.96 1.98
N LEU A 46 11.35 -25.98 3.04
CA LEU A 46 11.26 -27.12 3.95
C LEU A 46 10.58 -28.30 3.24
N ALA A 47 10.95 -29.53 3.59
CA ALA A 47 10.38 -30.73 2.98
C ALA A 47 8.92 -30.93 3.39
N ASP A 48 8.09 -31.42 2.47
CA ASP A 48 6.68 -31.78 2.71
C ASP A 48 6.53 -32.82 3.85
N ASN A 49 5.40 -32.77 4.56
CA ASN A 49 4.98 -33.73 5.59
C ASN A 49 6.06 -34.05 6.65
N THR A 50 6.93 -33.07 6.94
CA THR A 50 8.11 -33.24 7.79
C THR A 50 7.93 -32.46 9.08
N ALA A 51 8.22 -33.12 10.20
CA ALA A 51 8.16 -32.50 11.52
C ALA A 51 9.49 -31.78 11.79
N TYR A 52 9.41 -30.47 12.00
CA TYR A 52 10.55 -29.63 12.35
C TYR A 52 10.45 -29.22 13.82
N THR A 53 11.60 -29.12 14.48
CA THR A 53 11.73 -28.54 15.83
C THR A 53 12.66 -27.35 15.76
N ALA A 54 12.20 -26.21 16.25
CA ALA A 54 12.97 -25.00 16.42
C ALA A 54 13.42 -24.89 17.90
N THR A 55 14.67 -24.47 18.11
CA THR A 55 15.33 -24.47 19.41
C THR A 55 16.05 -23.15 19.64
N LEU A 56 15.73 -22.46 20.73
CA LEU A 56 16.54 -21.39 21.31
C LEU A 56 17.33 -21.98 22.50
N THR A 57 18.66 -21.94 22.46
CA THR A 57 19.52 -22.51 23.50
C THR A 57 19.68 -21.54 24.69
N THR A 58 20.25 -22.03 25.79
CA THR A 58 20.63 -21.20 26.94
C THR A 58 21.83 -20.29 26.68
N ASP A 59 22.42 -20.29 25.47
CA ASP A 59 23.54 -19.41 25.14
C ASP A 59 23.08 -17.98 24.80
N ILE A 60 21.79 -17.81 24.46
CA ILE A 60 21.18 -16.49 24.27
C ILE A 60 21.04 -15.79 25.62
N THR A 61 21.59 -14.57 25.74
CA THR A 61 21.50 -13.75 26.96
C THR A 61 20.75 -12.43 26.77
N ASP A 62 20.31 -11.83 27.86
CA ASP A 62 19.96 -10.41 27.90
C ASP A 62 21.22 -9.51 27.83
N LEU A 63 21.01 -8.19 27.72
CA LEU A 63 22.08 -7.17 27.73
C LEU A 63 22.84 -7.05 29.07
N ALA A 64 22.43 -7.76 30.12
CA ALA A 64 23.13 -7.87 31.40
C ALA A 64 23.91 -9.19 31.53
N GLY A 65 23.86 -10.07 30.51
CA GLY A 65 24.52 -11.37 30.48
C GLY A 65 23.76 -12.49 31.18
N ASN A 66 22.46 -12.33 31.48
CA ASN A 66 21.63 -13.39 32.02
C ASN A 66 21.15 -14.31 30.89
N PRO A 67 21.45 -15.62 30.91
CA PRO A 67 20.98 -16.56 29.89
C PRO A 67 19.48 -16.88 30.03
N LEU A 68 18.89 -17.44 28.96
CA LEU A 68 17.61 -18.13 29.08
C LEU A 68 17.66 -19.21 30.17
N ALA A 69 16.63 -19.25 31.02
CA ALA A 69 16.58 -20.16 32.18
C ALA A 69 16.52 -21.65 31.81
N ALA A 70 16.08 -21.95 30.58
CA ALA A 70 16.08 -23.27 29.95
C ALA A 70 16.00 -23.06 28.43
N GLU A 71 16.33 -24.11 27.66
CA GLU A 71 16.08 -24.11 26.22
C GLU A 71 14.58 -23.93 25.92
N TYR A 72 14.25 -23.11 24.92
CA TYR A 72 12.88 -22.95 24.46
C TYR A 72 12.71 -23.65 23.11
N THR A 73 11.94 -24.74 23.12
CA THR A 73 11.71 -25.58 21.94
C THR A 73 10.23 -25.59 21.54
N TRP A 74 9.97 -25.58 20.24
CA TRP A 74 8.64 -25.79 19.68
C TRP A 74 8.74 -26.57 18.37
N SER A 75 7.71 -27.36 18.07
CA SER A 75 7.66 -28.17 16.85
C SER A 75 6.48 -27.78 15.96
N PHE A 76 6.67 -27.91 14.66
CA PHE A 76 5.64 -27.74 13.64
C PHE A 76 5.78 -28.84 12.58
N THR A 77 4.74 -29.06 11.77
CA THR A 77 4.79 -30.00 10.65
C THR A 77 4.38 -29.27 9.37
N THR A 78 5.16 -29.43 8.31
CA THR A 78 4.84 -28.88 6.99
C THR A 78 3.64 -29.58 6.35
N GLY A 79 3.01 -28.92 5.37
CA GLY A 79 1.88 -29.48 4.62
C GLY A 79 2.25 -30.77 3.87
N THR A 80 1.24 -31.59 3.55
CA THR A 80 1.45 -32.90 2.89
C THR A 80 1.82 -32.82 1.41
N PHE A 81 1.76 -31.62 0.83
CA PHE A 81 2.09 -31.32 -0.56
C PHE A 81 2.74 -29.93 -0.59
N THR A 82 3.77 -29.77 -1.41
CA THR A 82 4.28 -28.47 -1.85
C THR A 82 3.15 -27.69 -2.49
N ASP A 83 2.90 -26.45 -2.07
CA ASP A 83 1.95 -25.60 -2.79
C ASP A 83 2.58 -25.12 -4.10
N THR A 84 1.82 -25.26 -5.18
CA THR A 84 2.22 -24.86 -6.53
C THR A 84 1.18 -23.93 -7.16
N THR A 85 0.30 -23.35 -6.35
CA THR A 85 -0.81 -22.50 -6.77
C THR A 85 -0.36 -21.04 -6.75
N PRO A 86 -0.42 -20.32 -7.88
CA PRO A 86 -0.16 -18.89 -7.86
C PRO A 86 -1.25 -18.11 -7.10
N PRO A 87 -0.86 -17.10 -6.30
CA PRO A 87 -1.80 -16.19 -5.66
C PRO A 87 -2.55 -15.37 -6.72
N LYS A 88 -3.74 -14.88 -6.37
CA LYS A 88 -4.59 -14.06 -7.25
C LYS A 88 -5.16 -12.88 -6.49
N VAL A 89 -5.16 -11.72 -7.13
CA VAL A 89 -5.87 -10.53 -6.62
C VAL A 89 -7.38 -10.72 -6.83
N LEU A 90 -8.14 -10.72 -5.74
CA LEU A 90 -9.60 -10.81 -5.71
C LEU A 90 -10.27 -9.44 -5.89
N SER A 91 -9.67 -8.38 -5.35
CA SER A 91 -10.17 -7.01 -5.44
C SER A 91 -9.06 -5.98 -5.22
N THR A 92 -9.28 -4.75 -5.70
CA THR A 92 -8.39 -3.61 -5.48
C THR A 92 -9.15 -2.44 -4.89
N VAL A 93 -8.48 -1.61 -4.09
CA VAL A 93 -8.98 -0.30 -3.68
C VAL A 93 -7.97 0.75 -4.11
N PRO A 94 -8.35 1.81 -4.84
CA PRO A 94 -9.63 1.97 -5.53
C PRO A 94 -9.91 0.85 -6.54
N ASP A 95 -11.17 0.66 -6.91
CA ASP A 95 -11.55 -0.20 -8.03
C ASP A 95 -10.90 0.27 -9.33
N ASN A 96 -10.70 -0.65 -10.29
CA ASN A 96 -10.11 -0.28 -11.58
C ASN A 96 -11.01 0.71 -12.36
N ASN A 97 -10.41 1.82 -12.78
CA ASN A 97 -11.02 3.01 -13.38
C ASN A 97 -11.92 3.82 -12.43
N ALA A 98 -11.76 3.68 -11.11
CA ALA A 98 -12.49 4.50 -10.15
C ALA A 98 -12.18 5.99 -10.31
N THR A 99 -13.23 6.82 -10.31
CA THR A 99 -13.15 8.28 -10.32
C THR A 99 -13.80 8.83 -9.05
N GLY A 100 -13.43 10.03 -8.62
CA GLY A 100 -13.97 10.57 -7.35
C GLY A 100 -13.22 10.11 -6.10
N VAL A 101 -12.06 9.47 -6.29
CA VAL A 101 -11.21 8.97 -5.19
C VAL A 101 -10.71 10.15 -4.34
N ALA A 102 -10.54 9.95 -3.03
CA ALA A 102 -9.97 10.98 -2.18
C ALA A 102 -8.46 11.14 -2.47
N VAL A 103 -7.96 12.37 -2.47
CA VAL A 103 -6.52 12.65 -2.70
C VAL A 103 -5.60 12.03 -1.63
N THR A 104 -6.15 11.54 -0.52
CA THR A 104 -5.43 10.84 0.57
C THR A 104 -5.78 9.34 0.64
N SER A 105 -6.42 8.76 -0.37
CA SER A 105 -6.72 7.33 -0.40
C SER A 105 -5.44 6.50 -0.48
N ALA A 106 -5.33 5.51 0.41
CA ALA A 106 -4.40 4.41 0.22
C ALA A 106 -4.83 3.55 -0.99
N VAL A 107 -3.87 2.80 -1.52
CA VAL A 107 -4.04 1.91 -2.67
C VAL A 107 -3.75 0.49 -2.21
N SER A 108 -4.65 -0.46 -2.40
CA SER A 108 -4.49 -1.82 -1.90
C SER A 108 -5.01 -2.89 -2.86
N ALA A 109 -4.54 -4.12 -2.65
CA ALA A 109 -5.03 -5.33 -3.31
C ALA A 109 -5.23 -6.43 -2.28
N VAL A 110 -6.37 -7.12 -2.36
CA VAL A 110 -6.71 -8.29 -1.53
C VAL A 110 -6.48 -9.55 -2.35
N PHE A 111 -5.75 -10.51 -1.80
CA PHE A 111 -5.38 -11.77 -2.44
C PHE A 111 -6.28 -12.92 -1.95
N ASP A 112 -6.37 -14.02 -2.70
CA ASP A 112 -7.06 -15.25 -2.29
C ASP A 112 -6.29 -16.08 -1.26
N GLU A 113 -4.98 -15.85 -1.14
CA GLU A 113 -4.08 -16.54 -0.21
C GLU A 113 -3.00 -15.60 0.37
N GLY A 114 -2.13 -16.15 1.23
CA GLY A 114 -1.12 -15.38 1.95
C GLY A 114 0.09 -15.07 1.07
N ILE A 115 0.46 -13.79 0.95
CA ILE A 115 1.63 -13.34 0.20
C ILE A 115 2.85 -13.15 1.11
N ASP A 116 4.05 -13.42 0.60
CA ASP A 116 5.29 -13.15 1.34
C ASP A 116 5.57 -11.64 1.40
N PRO A 117 5.50 -11.00 2.59
CA PRO A 117 5.77 -9.56 2.73
C PRO A 117 7.17 -9.15 2.27
N ALA A 118 8.16 -10.05 2.28
CA ALA A 118 9.51 -9.76 1.80
C ALA A 118 9.58 -9.56 0.28
N THR A 119 8.57 -10.03 -0.46
CA THR A 119 8.47 -9.84 -1.93
C THR A 119 7.65 -8.63 -2.34
N VAL A 120 7.04 -7.89 -1.40
CA VAL A 120 6.16 -6.75 -1.67
C VAL A 120 6.85 -5.43 -1.30
N ASP A 121 7.56 -4.83 -2.26
CA ASP A 121 8.33 -3.60 -2.10
C ASP A 121 8.02 -2.57 -3.20
N ASN A 122 8.71 -1.41 -3.20
CA ASN A 122 8.48 -0.35 -4.18
C ASN A 122 8.91 -0.69 -5.63
N THR A 123 9.41 -1.90 -5.88
CA THR A 123 9.72 -2.44 -7.22
C THR A 123 8.68 -3.47 -7.68
N SER A 124 8.04 -4.16 -6.76
CA SER A 124 6.99 -5.16 -7.04
C SER A 124 5.56 -4.66 -6.83
N PHE A 125 5.34 -3.65 -5.97
CA PHE A 125 4.09 -2.91 -5.82
C PHE A 125 4.37 -1.41 -5.87
N PHE A 126 3.91 -0.72 -6.92
CA PHE A 126 4.12 0.71 -7.07
C PHE A 126 2.93 1.41 -7.73
N VAL A 127 2.86 2.73 -7.53
CA VAL A 127 1.85 3.62 -8.13
C VAL A 127 2.57 4.71 -8.92
N THR A 128 2.11 5.02 -10.13
CA THR A 128 2.66 6.09 -10.98
C THR A 128 1.58 7.08 -11.40
N ASP A 129 1.96 8.31 -11.73
CA ASP A 129 1.06 9.32 -12.33
C ASP A 129 1.10 9.34 -13.87
N GLY A 130 1.75 8.33 -14.47
CA GLY A 130 2.06 8.26 -15.89
C GLY A 130 3.40 8.88 -16.29
N VAL A 131 4.11 9.54 -15.37
CA VAL A 131 5.46 10.08 -15.56
C VAL A 131 6.43 9.55 -14.51
N ASP A 132 6.12 9.77 -13.23
CA ASP A 132 6.98 9.44 -12.09
C ASP A 132 6.28 8.44 -11.13
N ASN A 133 7.08 7.71 -10.36
CA ASN A 133 6.58 6.87 -9.28
C ASN A 133 6.16 7.76 -8.08
N VAL A 134 4.97 7.51 -7.55
CA VAL A 134 4.50 8.10 -6.29
C VAL A 134 5.35 7.57 -5.14
N VAL A 135 5.80 8.46 -4.27
CA VAL A 135 6.49 8.08 -3.02
C VAL A 135 5.46 7.63 -1.99
N GLY A 136 5.72 6.52 -1.31
CA GLY A 136 4.85 5.96 -0.30
C GLY A 136 5.48 4.83 0.49
N THR A 137 4.70 4.25 1.40
CA THR A 137 5.09 3.10 2.23
C THR A 137 4.16 1.93 1.97
N ILE A 138 4.71 0.72 1.95
CA ILE A 138 3.97 -0.52 1.75
C ILE A 138 3.84 -1.26 3.07
N THR A 139 2.67 -1.82 3.32
CA THR A 139 2.39 -2.73 4.43
C THR A 139 1.61 -3.93 3.89
N VAL A 140 2.03 -5.14 4.24
CA VAL A 140 1.23 -6.35 4.06
C VAL A 140 0.61 -6.71 5.41
N THR A 141 -0.69 -7.03 5.42
CA THR A 141 -1.39 -7.53 6.61
C THR A 141 -2.40 -8.56 6.15
N ASP A 142 -2.36 -9.74 6.75
CA ASP A 142 -3.07 -10.93 6.30
C ASP A 142 -2.87 -11.13 4.78
N ASN A 143 -3.97 -11.17 4.01
CA ASN A 143 -3.99 -11.34 2.56
C ASN A 143 -4.01 -10.00 1.80
N THR A 144 -3.63 -8.88 2.41
CA THR A 144 -3.79 -7.54 1.81
C THR A 144 -2.47 -6.78 1.74
N ALA A 145 -2.04 -6.43 0.52
CA ALA A 145 -0.98 -5.45 0.29
C ALA A 145 -1.59 -4.04 0.23
N THR A 146 -1.02 -3.08 0.97
CA THR A 146 -1.46 -1.68 0.99
C THR A 146 -0.28 -0.72 0.80
N PHE A 147 -0.34 0.09 -0.25
CA PHE A 147 0.52 1.23 -0.52
C PHE A 147 -0.14 2.52 0.00
N THR A 148 0.55 3.24 0.88
CA THR A 148 0.09 4.54 1.41
C THR A 148 0.95 5.66 0.81
N PRO A 149 0.39 6.55 -0.03
CA PRO A 149 1.12 7.71 -0.54
C PRO A 149 1.63 8.60 0.59
N SER A 150 2.89 9.05 0.52
CA SER A 150 3.48 9.94 1.55
C SER A 150 3.02 11.39 1.43
N ALA A 151 2.33 11.74 0.35
CA ALA A 151 1.76 13.05 0.07
C ALA A 151 0.39 12.89 -0.62
N ALA A 152 -0.44 13.94 -0.55
CA ALA A 152 -1.73 13.93 -1.23
C ALA A 152 -1.55 13.86 -2.76
N LEU A 153 -2.31 12.98 -3.40
CA LEU A 153 -2.32 12.77 -4.84
C LEU A 153 -2.93 13.98 -5.58
N ALA A 154 -2.46 14.23 -6.80
CA ALA A 154 -2.98 15.32 -7.62
C ALA A 154 -4.40 15.01 -8.12
N ALA A 155 -5.32 15.97 -7.92
CA ALA A 155 -6.69 15.87 -8.41
C ALA A 155 -6.75 15.91 -9.95
N ASN A 156 -7.65 15.12 -10.53
CA ASN A 156 -7.85 14.92 -11.97
C ASN A 156 -6.63 14.31 -12.71
N THR A 157 -5.67 13.74 -11.98
CA THR A 157 -4.56 12.97 -12.54
C THR A 157 -4.91 11.48 -12.53
N VAL A 158 -4.62 10.77 -13.62
CA VAL A 158 -4.81 9.32 -13.70
C VAL A 158 -3.60 8.65 -13.08
N TYR A 159 -3.81 7.98 -11.95
CA TYR A 159 -2.79 7.14 -11.32
C TYR A 159 -2.94 5.70 -11.78
N THR A 160 -1.82 5.01 -11.97
CA THR A 160 -1.77 3.59 -12.31
C THR A 160 -1.01 2.84 -11.23
N ALA A 161 -1.67 1.89 -10.57
CA ALA A 161 -1.08 0.98 -9.62
C ALA A 161 -0.71 -0.34 -10.32
N THR A 162 0.45 -0.89 -9.99
CA THR A 162 1.00 -2.13 -10.58
C THR A 162 1.51 -3.04 -9.48
N LEU A 163 1.04 -4.28 -9.49
CA LEU A 163 1.68 -5.43 -8.85
C LEU A 163 2.37 -6.26 -9.93
N THR A 164 3.64 -6.62 -9.73
CA THR A 164 4.42 -7.40 -10.70
C THR A 164 4.46 -8.88 -10.35
N THR A 165 4.85 -9.72 -11.31
CA THR A 165 5.16 -11.15 -11.07
C THR A 165 6.32 -11.41 -10.11
N ALA A 166 6.90 -10.38 -9.47
CA ALA A 166 7.88 -10.55 -8.39
C ALA A 166 7.21 -10.78 -7.01
N VAL A 167 5.92 -10.45 -6.86
CA VAL A 167 5.14 -10.78 -5.66
C VAL A 167 4.83 -12.29 -5.66
N THR A 168 5.14 -12.97 -4.56
CA THR A 168 4.85 -14.40 -4.38
C THR A 168 3.89 -14.67 -3.22
N ASP A 169 3.30 -15.86 -3.21
CA ASP A 169 2.71 -16.45 -2.00
C ASP A 169 3.81 -16.80 -0.96
N LEU A 170 3.40 -17.35 0.19
CA LEU A 170 4.30 -17.88 1.22
C LEU A 170 5.04 -19.18 0.83
N ALA A 171 4.68 -19.81 -0.29
CA ALA A 171 5.34 -20.98 -0.88
C ALA A 171 6.28 -20.62 -2.04
N GLY A 172 6.44 -19.33 -2.36
CA GLY A 172 7.28 -18.82 -3.45
C GLY A 172 6.66 -18.91 -4.86
N ASN A 173 5.37 -19.20 -5.01
CA ASN A 173 4.69 -19.13 -6.30
C ASN A 173 4.42 -17.66 -6.68
N PRO A 174 4.93 -17.17 -7.83
CA PRO A 174 4.72 -15.79 -8.26
C PRO A 174 3.31 -15.55 -8.80
N LEU A 175 2.84 -14.30 -8.73
CA LEU A 175 1.70 -13.84 -9.55
C LEU A 175 1.89 -14.27 -11.01
N VAL A 176 0.85 -14.82 -11.64
CA VAL A 176 0.89 -15.35 -13.02
C VAL A 176 1.18 -14.24 -14.04
N ASP A 177 0.56 -13.08 -13.85
CA ASP A 177 0.66 -11.89 -14.69
C ASP A 177 0.74 -10.65 -13.79
N ASN A 178 1.28 -9.55 -14.31
CA ASN A 178 1.21 -8.26 -13.63
C ASN A 178 -0.26 -7.81 -13.47
N VAL A 179 -0.67 -7.45 -12.25
CA VAL A 179 -2.00 -6.87 -11.98
C VAL A 179 -1.89 -5.36 -12.03
N VAL A 180 -2.60 -4.74 -12.97
CA VAL A 180 -2.55 -3.30 -13.23
C VAL A 180 -3.95 -2.71 -13.15
N TRP A 181 -4.12 -1.64 -12.37
CA TRP A 181 -5.37 -0.90 -12.28
C TRP A 181 -5.14 0.61 -12.23
N SER A 182 -6.10 1.38 -12.72
CA SER A 182 -6.01 2.85 -12.72
C SER A 182 -7.11 3.49 -11.88
N PHE A 183 -6.89 4.72 -11.43
CA PHE A 183 -7.88 5.51 -10.73
C PHE A 183 -7.63 7.02 -10.88
N THR A 184 -8.62 7.85 -10.54
CA THR A 184 -8.52 9.31 -10.66
C THR A 184 -9.07 9.99 -9.39
N PRO A 185 -8.19 10.60 -8.57
CA PRO A 185 -8.60 11.43 -7.46
C PRO A 185 -9.40 12.65 -7.91
N ALA A 186 -10.47 12.99 -7.20
CA ALA A 186 -11.21 14.23 -7.47
C ALA A 186 -10.63 15.42 -6.70
N VAL A 187 -10.98 16.62 -7.17
CA VAL A 187 -10.80 17.85 -6.38
C VAL A 187 -11.59 17.67 -5.08
N PRO A 188 -10.97 17.85 -3.89
CA PRO A 188 -11.72 17.87 -2.64
C PRO A 188 -12.85 18.89 -2.74
N PRO A 189 -14.08 18.57 -2.29
CA PRO A 189 -15.14 19.57 -2.28
C PRO A 189 -14.65 20.79 -1.49
N PRO A 190 -14.88 22.03 -2.00
CA PRO A 190 -14.46 23.22 -1.27
C PRO A 190 -15.07 23.16 0.14
N PRO A 191 -14.33 23.61 1.19
CA PRO A 191 -14.87 23.66 2.54
C PRO A 191 -16.23 24.34 2.51
N GLY A 192 -17.26 23.62 2.93
CA GLY A 192 -18.64 24.01 2.68
C GLY A 192 -18.88 25.42 3.21
N ASP A 193 -19.19 26.35 2.30
CA ASP A 193 -19.50 27.72 2.65
C ASP A 193 -20.67 27.66 3.63
N SER A 194 -20.38 27.95 4.90
CA SER A 194 -21.38 28.01 5.98
C SER A 194 -22.18 29.31 5.87
N GLY A 195 -22.45 29.73 4.63
CA GLY A 195 -23.18 30.91 4.21
C GLY A 195 -24.67 30.73 4.49
N GLY A 196 -25.03 30.67 5.77
CA GLY A 196 -26.39 30.80 6.24
C GLY A 196 -26.93 32.19 5.96
N CYS A 197 -27.23 32.50 4.69
CA CYS A 197 -28.05 33.63 4.33
C CYS A 197 -29.53 33.24 4.49
N SER A 198 -30.00 33.26 5.73
CA SER A 198 -31.41 33.02 6.06
C SER A 198 -32.26 34.23 5.64
N VAL A 199 -32.65 34.28 4.36
CA VAL A 199 -33.62 35.28 3.87
C VAL A 199 -35.04 34.77 4.13
N THR A 200 -35.50 34.91 5.37
CA THR A 200 -36.91 34.76 5.75
C THR A 200 -37.38 36.04 6.46
N GLY A 201 -37.99 36.95 5.72
CA GLY A 201 -38.49 38.22 6.24
C GLY A 201 -38.95 39.14 5.11
N GLU A 202 -40.24 39.42 5.04
CA GLU A 202 -40.87 40.12 3.92
C GLU A 202 -40.74 41.65 4.01
N GLY A 203 -40.65 42.30 2.83
CA GLY A 203 -41.31 43.58 2.59
C GLY A 203 -40.66 44.87 3.08
N SER A 204 -39.92 45.55 2.20
CA SER A 204 -40.11 47.00 1.95
C SER A 204 -39.54 47.42 0.60
N ARG A 205 -40.31 48.24 -0.13
CA ARG A 205 -40.09 48.65 -1.52
C ARG A 205 -39.75 50.14 -1.56
N TRP A 206 -38.63 50.51 -2.19
CA TRP A 206 -38.39 51.85 -2.77
C TRP A 206 -37.40 51.81 -3.95
N ASP A 207 -37.96 51.70 -5.15
CA ASP A 207 -37.75 52.54 -6.34
C ASP A 207 -36.33 52.96 -6.84
N ASN A 208 -36.10 52.65 -8.12
CA ASN A 208 -35.43 53.46 -9.17
C ASN A 208 -33.95 53.90 -9.00
N GLY A 209 -33.03 53.19 -9.66
CA GLY A 209 -31.68 53.69 -9.96
C GLY A 209 -30.92 52.80 -10.95
N ALA A 210 -30.37 53.38 -12.02
CA ALA A 210 -29.61 52.64 -13.03
C ALA A 210 -28.13 52.45 -12.63
N ALA A 211 -27.60 51.25 -12.81
CA ALA A 211 -26.17 50.95 -12.90
C ALA A 211 -26.02 49.93 -14.04
N ILE A 212 -25.46 50.25 -15.21
CA ILE A 212 -24.07 50.69 -15.47
C ILE A 212 -23.06 49.73 -14.84
N ALA A 213 -22.69 48.72 -15.62
CA ALA A 213 -21.45 47.96 -15.46
C ALA A 213 -20.65 48.09 -16.77
N LEU A 214 -19.50 48.76 -16.71
CA LEU A 214 -18.54 48.87 -17.81
C LEU A 214 -17.12 49.01 -17.24
N LEU A 215 -16.11 48.54 -18.00
CA LEU A 215 -14.67 48.47 -17.73
C LEU A 215 -14.30 47.26 -16.83
N GLY A 216 -13.40 46.34 -17.19
CA GLY A 216 -12.60 46.08 -18.42
C GLY A 216 -11.85 44.73 -18.23
N LEU A 217 -10.96 44.23 -19.09
CA LEU A 217 -10.44 44.60 -20.42
C LEU A 217 -9.77 43.32 -20.99
N LEU A 218 -9.93 42.92 -22.27
CA LEU A 218 -8.95 43.11 -23.36
C LEU A 218 -9.43 42.36 -24.64
N ALA A 219 -9.05 42.82 -25.83
CA ALA A 219 -9.69 42.46 -27.11
C ALA A 219 -9.01 41.31 -27.89
N MET A 220 -9.77 40.62 -28.75
CA MET A 220 -9.26 39.97 -29.97
C MET A 220 -10.26 39.93 -31.15
N PHE A 221 -9.83 40.53 -32.27
CA PHE A 221 -10.10 40.24 -33.69
C PHE A 221 -11.51 40.30 -34.37
N ILE A 222 -11.66 41.36 -35.17
CA ILE A 222 -11.99 41.38 -36.62
C ILE A 222 -13.32 40.76 -37.13
N ALA A 223 -14.27 41.67 -37.37
CA ALA A 223 -15.10 41.84 -38.58
C ALA A 223 -15.53 40.65 -39.46
N LEU A 224 -16.86 40.46 -39.55
CA LEU A 224 -17.54 40.14 -40.82
C LEU A 224 -18.63 41.17 -41.15
N ARG A 225 -18.51 41.83 -42.30
CA ARG A 225 -19.64 42.54 -42.94
C ARG A 225 -20.52 41.52 -43.66
N PHE A 226 -21.81 41.45 -43.32
CA PHE A 226 -22.82 40.82 -44.19
C PHE A 226 -23.78 41.84 -44.82
N ARG A 227 -24.51 41.37 -45.83
CA ARG A 227 -24.81 42.13 -47.06
C ARG A 227 -26.32 42.32 -47.25
N LYS A 228 -26.75 43.59 -47.35
CA LYS A 228 -27.86 44.12 -48.19
C LYS A 228 -29.19 43.33 -48.27
N ARG A 229 -30.23 43.86 -47.61
CA ARG A 229 -31.64 43.92 -48.11
C ARG A 229 -32.00 45.41 -48.12
N LYS A 230 -32.42 46.10 -49.19
CA LYS A 230 -33.27 45.84 -50.38
C LYS A 230 -34.78 45.75 -50.09
N ASP A 231 -35.49 46.73 -50.64
CA ASP A 231 -36.94 46.96 -50.77
C ASP A 231 -37.69 47.27 -49.44
N ARG A 232 -38.75 48.11 -49.42
CA ARG A 232 -39.70 48.48 -50.48
C ARG A 232 -40.14 49.95 -50.48
N LYS A 233 -40.41 50.43 -51.71
CA LYS A 233 -41.36 51.47 -52.15
C LYS A 233 -41.38 52.80 -51.39
#